data_AF-A0A382QBP6-F1
#
_entry.id   AF-A0A382QBP6-F1
#
_cell.length_a   1.000
_cell.length_b   1.000
_cell.length_c   1.000
_cell.angle_alpha   90.00
_cell.angle_beta   90.00
_cell.angle_gamma   90.00
#
_symmetry.space_group_name_H-M   'P 1'
#
loop_
_entity.id
_entity.type
_entity.pdbx_description
1 polymer ?
#
loop_
_entity_poly.entity_id
_entity_poly.type
_entity_poly.pdbx_seq_one_letter_code
_entity_poly.pdbx_strand_id
1 'polypeptide(L)'
;MMTTVLILGPFVFVWAVAALFYVLGRRRARQLRLGEIAFARSVRQRWSPAIFSRPRTWLAVRSRNPEDVARSMGLGELHPCACAEAMADPDAERLFVSPPVNGWVVVTGRQLPGPGEDIDACYRFLANMSERLGHVQYFHGNPALGHHAWAKLI
;
A
#
# COMPACT_ATOMS: atom_id res chain seq x y z
N MET A 1 -7.63 -18.08 -58.61
CA MET A 1 -7.22 -19.10 -57.61
C MET A 1 -5.88 -18.75 -56.95
N MET A 2 -4.81 -18.41 -57.69
CA MET A 2 -3.52 -17.98 -57.10
C MET A 2 -3.52 -16.59 -56.43
N THR A 3 -4.24 -15.61 -56.99
CA THR A 3 -4.26 -14.23 -56.49
C THR A 3 -5.01 -14.07 -55.16
N THR A 4 -6.07 -14.86 -54.94
CA THR A 4 -6.83 -14.88 -53.68
C THR A 4 -6.00 -15.42 -52.52
N VAL A 5 -5.14 -16.42 -52.75
CA VAL A 5 -4.25 -16.97 -51.72
C VAL A 5 -3.17 -15.97 -51.32
N LEU A 6 -2.64 -15.20 -52.29
CA LEU A 6 -1.63 -14.15 -52.05
C LEU A 6 -2.15 -12.97 -51.21
N ILE A 7 -3.44 -12.65 -51.30
CA ILE A 7 -4.05 -11.53 -50.55
C ILE A 7 -4.58 -12.00 -49.19
N LEU A 8 -5.10 -13.22 -49.08
CA LEU A 8 -5.62 -13.76 -47.82
C LEU A 8 -4.52 -14.18 -46.83
N GLY A 9 -3.38 -14.66 -47.33
CA GLY A 9 -2.23 -15.06 -46.50
C GLY A 9 -1.74 -14.00 -45.51
N PRO A 10 -1.43 -12.76 -45.94
CA PRO A 10 -0.96 -11.71 -45.03
C PRO A 10 -2.04 -11.25 -44.05
N PHE A 11 -3.31 -11.27 -44.45
CA PHE A 11 -4.43 -10.90 -43.56
C PHE A 11 -4.56 -11.89 -42.40
N VAL A 12 -4.51 -13.20 -42.69
CA VAL A 12 -4.53 -14.26 -41.68
C VAL A 12 -3.30 -14.15 -40.77
N PHE A 13 -2.13 -13.82 -41.32
CA PHE A 13 -0.90 -13.65 -40.54
C PHE A 13 -1.00 -12.48 -39.54
N VAL A 14 -1.53 -11.33 -39.97
CA VAL A 14 -1.72 -10.16 -39.09
C VAL A 14 -2.68 -10.48 -37.95
N TRP A 15 -3.79 -11.18 -38.23
CA TRP A 15 -4.74 -11.61 -37.20
C TRP A 15 -4.13 -12.64 -36.24
N ALA A 16 -3.31 -13.57 -36.73
CA ALA A 16 -2.60 -14.53 -35.89
C ALA A 16 -1.61 -13.83 -34.95
N VAL A 17 -0.87 -12.84 -35.45
CA VAL A 17 0.05 -12.02 -34.64
C VAL A 17 -0.71 -11.19 -33.61
N ALA A 18 -1.80 -10.54 -34.00
CA ALA A 18 -2.64 -9.77 -33.08
C ALA A 18 -3.25 -10.65 -31.96
N ALA A 19 -3.73 -11.85 -32.31
CA ALA A 19 -4.22 -12.82 -31.34
C ALA A 19 -3.11 -13.30 -30.39
N LEU A 20 -1.90 -13.53 -30.89
CA LEU A 20 -0.75 -13.89 -30.08
C LEU A 20 -0.40 -12.79 -29.07
N PHE A 21 -0.31 -11.53 -29.51
CA PHE A 21 -0.07 -10.39 -28.63
C PHE A 21 -1.20 -10.21 -27.60
N TYR A 22 -2.46 -10.39 -28.00
CA TYR A 22 -3.60 -10.34 -27.08
C TYR A 22 -3.51 -11.43 -26.00
N VAL A 23 -3.19 -12.67 -26.38
CA VAL A 23 -3.04 -13.79 -25.43
C VAL A 23 -1.86 -13.55 -24.50
N LEU A 24 -0.71 -13.09 -25.00
CA LEU A 24 0.47 -12.78 -24.18
C LEU A 24 0.20 -11.63 -23.20
N GLY A 25 -0.44 -10.55 -23.67
CA GLY A 25 -0.86 -9.43 -22.82
C GLY A 25 -1.84 -9.88 -21.73
N ARG A 26 -2.83 -10.70 -22.09
CA ARG A 26 -3.81 -11.25 -21.13
C ARG A 26 -3.20 -12.22 -20.14
N ARG A 27 -2.22 -13.04 -20.55
CA ARG A 27 -1.45 -13.92 -19.66
C ARG A 27 -0.62 -13.10 -18.67
N ARG A 28 0.09 -12.07 -19.13
CA ARG A 28 0.88 -11.18 -18.27
C ARG A 28 0.00 -10.43 -17.26
N ALA A 29 -1.14 -9.91 -17.71
CA ALA A 29 -2.12 -9.26 -16.82
C ALA A 29 -2.71 -10.24 -15.78
N ARG A 30 -2.98 -11.49 -16.17
CA ARG A 30 -3.42 -12.54 -15.23
C ARG A 30 -2.34 -12.91 -14.22
N GLN A 31 -1.08 -13.02 -14.64
CA GLN A 31 0.03 -13.32 -13.72
C GLN A 31 0.22 -12.21 -12.68
N LEU A 32 0.11 -10.94 -13.08
CA LEU A 32 0.16 -9.81 -12.15
C LEU A 32 -1.01 -9.86 -11.14
N ARG A 33 -2.24 -10.11 -11.60
CA ARG A 33 -3.41 -10.27 -10.70
C ARG A 33 -3.26 -11.46 -9.75
N LEU A 34 -2.73 -12.59 -10.22
CA LEU A 34 -2.51 -13.76 -9.37
C LEU A 34 -1.43 -13.49 -8.32
N GLY A 35 -0.37 -12.75 -8.67
CA GLY A 35 0.64 -12.29 -7.72
C GLY A 35 0.05 -11.38 -6.64
N GLU A 36 -0.82 -10.45 -7.04
CA GLU A 36 -1.54 -9.55 -6.13
C GLU A 36 -2.49 -10.32 -5.19
N ILE A 37 -3.24 -11.29 -5.71
CA ILE A 37 -4.13 -12.15 -4.91
C ILE A 37 -3.32 -13.04 -3.97
N ALA A 38 -2.21 -13.63 -4.43
CA ALA A 38 -1.35 -14.47 -3.61
C ALA A 38 -0.69 -13.66 -2.48
N PHE A 39 -0.27 -12.42 -2.77
CA PHE A 39 0.23 -11.48 -1.77
C PHE A 39 -0.86 -11.08 -0.76
N ALA A 40 -2.06 -10.71 -1.23
CA ALA A 40 -3.18 -10.40 -0.34
C ALA A 40 -3.56 -11.60 0.55
N ARG A 41 -3.45 -12.82 0.01
CA ARG A 41 -3.70 -14.07 0.75
C ARG A 41 -2.59 -14.38 1.74
N SER A 42 -1.31 -14.17 1.40
CA SER A 42 -0.19 -14.40 2.32
C SER A 42 -0.18 -13.38 3.46
N VAL A 43 -0.48 -12.11 3.18
CA VAL A 43 -0.72 -11.08 4.20
C VAL A 43 -1.87 -11.51 5.10
N ARG A 44 -3.02 -11.89 4.53
CA ARG A 44 -4.19 -12.36 5.30
C ARG A 44 -3.92 -13.63 6.11
N GLN A 45 -3.12 -14.57 5.61
CA GLN A 45 -2.78 -15.80 6.34
C GLN A 45 -1.73 -15.56 7.43
N ARG A 46 -0.78 -14.64 7.21
CA ARG A 46 0.15 -14.20 8.25
C ARG A 46 -0.55 -13.37 9.31
N TRP A 47 -1.67 -12.74 8.96
CA TRP A 47 -2.55 -11.97 9.85
C TRP A 47 -3.78 -12.82 10.20
N SER A 48 -3.55 -13.91 10.93
CA SER A 48 -4.62 -14.76 11.49
C SER A 48 -5.64 -13.90 12.27
N PRO A 49 -6.96 -14.22 12.26
CA PRO A 49 -8.03 -13.36 12.77
C PRO A 49 -8.14 -13.32 14.30
N ALA A 50 -7.07 -13.65 15.01
CA ALA A 50 -7.02 -13.46 16.45
C ALA A 50 -6.84 -11.95 16.73
N ILE A 51 -7.96 -11.24 16.84
CA ILE A 51 -8.07 -9.94 17.52
C ILE A 51 -7.29 -8.80 16.83
N PHE A 52 -7.34 -8.69 15.50
CA PHE A 52 -6.92 -7.45 14.84
C PHE A 52 -8.01 -6.38 15.03
N SER A 53 -7.94 -5.65 16.14
CA SER A 53 -8.51 -4.32 16.22
C SER A 53 -7.91 -3.52 15.07
N ARG A 54 -8.72 -3.19 14.04
CA ARG A 54 -8.24 -2.38 12.91
C ARG A 54 -7.58 -1.12 13.48
N PRO A 55 -6.30 -0.84 13.15
CA PRO A 55 -5.64 0.34 13.66
C PRO A 55 -6.45 1.57 13.27
N ARG A 56 -6.73 2.44 14.24
CA ARG A 56 -7.56 3.64 14.06
C ARG A 56 -6.90 4.59 13.08
N THR A 57 -5.58 4.73 13.15
CA THR A 57 -4.81 5.64 12.31
C THR A 57 -3.62 4.90 11.71
N TRP A 58 -3.40 5.07 10.41
CA TRP A 58 -2.19 4.59 9.75
C TRP A 58 -1.71 5.57 8.68
N LEU A 59 -0.40 5.54 8.45
CA LEU A 59 0.31 6.34 7.47
C LEU A 59 1.14 5.38 6.60
N ALA A 60 0.98 5.44 5.28
CA ALA A 60 1.82 4.69 4.35
C ALA A 60 2.68 5.65 3.55
N VAL A 61 3.99 5.46 3.60
CA VAL A 61 4.97 6.29 2.92
C VAL A 61 5.71 5.47 1.88
N ARG A 62 5.87 6.02 0.68
CA ARG A 62 6.59 5.34 -0.40
C ARG A 62 8.10 5.40 -0.15
N SER A 63 8.61 4.46 0.62
CA SER A 63 10.03 4.34 0.94
C SER A 63 10.47 2.88 0.95
N ARG A 64 11.76 2.66 0.70
CA ARG A 64 12.44 1.37 0.91
C ARG A 64 13.22 1.33 2.22
N ASN A 65 13.37 2.47 2.91
CA ASN A 65 14.12 2.59 4.15
C ASN A 65 13.19 2.98 5.31
N PRO A 66 12.86 2.05 6.22
CA PRO A 66 11.99 2.35 7.36
C PRO A 66 12.65 3.29 8.38
N GLU A 67 13.98 3.29 8.50
CA GLU A 67 14.70 4.20 9.40
C GLU A 67 14.57 5.66 8.97
N ASP A 68 14.55 5.91 7.66
CA ASP A 68 14.38 7.26 7.11
C ASP A 68 12.97 7.80 7.35
N VAL A 69 11.96 6.91 7.28
CA VAL A 69 10.58 7.23 7.65
C VAL A 69 10.49 7.54 9.15
N ALA A 70 11.11 6.73 10.00
CA ALA A 70 11.15 6.96 11.45
C ALA A 70 11.82 8.30 11.80
N ARG A 71 12.99 8.58 11.21
CA ARG A 71 13.72 9.83 11.41
C ARG A 71 12.92 11.05 10.96
N SER A 72 12.19 10.95 9.85
CA SER A 72 11.35 12.03 9.33
C SER A 72 10.17 12.36 10.24
N MET A 73 9.65 11.35 10.95
CA MET A 73 8.64 11.53 12.00
C MET A 73 9.24 12.01 13.33
N GLY A 74 10.56 12.19 13.42
CA GLY A 74 11.23 12.54 14.67
C GLY A 74 11.29 11.39 15.68
N LEU A 75 11.11 10.14 15.24
CA LEU A 75 11.26 8.99 16.12
C LEU A 75 12.74 8.72 16.38
N GLY A 76 13.03 8.26 17.60
CA GLY A 76 14.35 7.78 18.01
C GLY A 76 14.66 6.39 17.44
N GLU A 77 15.45 5.61 18.19
CA GLU A 77 15.87 4.28 17.75
C GLU A 77 14.70 3.30 17.58
N LEU A 78 14.67 2.66 16.41
CA LEU A 78 13.71 1.60 16.11
C LEU A 78 14.10 0.32 16.85
N HIS A 79 13.15 -0.21 17.63
CA HIS A 79 13.32 -1.47 18.32
C HIS A 79 12.61 -2.59 17.54
N PRO A 80 13.28 -3.71 17.22
CA PRO A 80 12.64 -4.85 16.57
C PRO A 80 11.51 -5.40 17.44
N CYS A 81 10.33 -5.61 16.87
CA CYS A 81 9.18 -6.20 17.57
C CYS A 81 8.38 -7.11 16.63
N ALA A 82 7.65 -8.08 17.19
CA ALA A 82 6.67 -8.81 16.40
C ALA A 82 5.48 -7.89 16.10
N CYS A 83 4.98 -7.93 14.86
CA CYS A 83 3.81 -7.13 14.46
C CYS A 83 2.59 -7.40 15.37
N ALA A 84 2.39 -8.68 15.75
CA ALA A 84 1.31 -9.06 16.66
C ALA A 84 1.45 -8.43 18.06
N GLU A 85 2.67 -8.29 18.58
CA GLU A 85 2.94 -7.64 19.87
C GLU A 85 2.69 -6.14 19.79
N ALA A 86 3.14 -5.49 18.71
CA ALA A 86 2.94 -4.05 18.51
C ALA A 86 1.47 -3.67 18.32
N MET A 87 0.62 -4.61 17.90
CA MET A 87 -0.81 -4.40 17.68
C MET A 87 -1.68 -4.99 18.80
N ALA A 88 -1.08 -5.65 19.79
CA ALA A 88 -1.80 -6.23 20.93
C ALA A 88 -2.37 -5.15 21.86
N ASP A 89 -1.66 -4.03 22.01
CA ASP A 89 -2.10 -2.88 22.77
C ASP A 89 -2.34 -1.67 21.84
N PRO A 90 -3.59 -1.45 21.39
CA PRO A 90 -3.94 -0.32 20.54
C PRO A 90 -3.88 1.02 21.28
N ASP A 91 -3.79 1.03 22.62
CA ASP A 91 -3.69 2.24 23.45
C ASP A 91 -2.25 2.58 23.86
N ALA A 92 -1.29 1.70 23.54
CA ALA A 92 0.13 1.99 23.77
C ALA A 92 0.57 3.27 23.03
N GLU A 93 1.31 4.12 23.74
CA GLU A 93 1.99 5.30 23.17
C GLU A 93 3.23 4.89 22.36
N ARG A 94 3.03 4.01 21.38
CA ARG A 94 4.11 3.52 20.53
C ARG A 94 3.65 3.56 19.08
N LEU A 95 4.61 3.83 18.20
CA LEU A 95 4.42 3.75 16.76
C LEU A 95 5.10 2.49 16.25
N PHE A 96 4.34 1.68 15.54
CA PHE A 96 4.88 0.56 14.80
C PHE A 96 5.28 1.05 13.41
N VAL A 97 6.52 0.77 13.01
CA VAL A 97 7.02 1.02 11.66
C VAL A 97 7.27 -0.34 11.00
N SER A 98 6.56 -0.61 9.90
CA SER A 98 6.71 -1.87 9.19
C SER A 98 8.03 -1.92 8.41
N PRO A 99 8.60 -3.11 8.17
CA PRO A 99 9.55 -3.27 7.07
C PRO A 99 8.90 -2.84 5.74
N PRO A 100 9.69 -2.51 4.70
CA PRO A 100 9.16 -2.10 3.42
C PRO A 100 8.39 -3.25 2.75
N VAL A 101 7.12 -3.00 2.44
CA VAL A 101 6.21 -3.93 1.76
C VAL A 101 5.86 -3.35 0.40
N ASN A 102 6.32 -4.00 -0.69
CA ASN A 102 6.13 -3.51 -2.06
C ASN A 102 6.55 -2.04 -2.29
N GLY A 103 7.62 -1.61 -1.60
CA GLY A 103 8.13 -0.23 -1.67
C GLY A 103 7.34 0.80 -0.84
N TRP A 104 6.51 0.33 0.10
CA TRP A 104 5.82 1.15 1.08
C TRP A 104 6.22 0.76 2.49
N VAL A 105 6.44 1.76 3.34
CA VAL A 105 6.58 1.60 4.78
C VAL A 105 5.27 2.06 5.41
N VAL A 106 4.68 1.21 6.25
CA VAL A 106 3.43 1.51 6.95
C VAL A 106 3.75 1.81 8.40
N VAL A 107 3.25 2.95 8.87
CA VAL A 107 3.32 3.38 10.25
C VAL A 107 1.93 3.35 10.85
N THR A 108 1.78 2.81 12.06
CA THR A 108 0.51 2.75 12.78
C THR A 108 0.72 2.97 14.27
N GLY A 109 -0.25 3.62 14.92
CA GLY A 109 -0.26 3.85 16.37
C GLY A 109 -1.00 5.13 16.75
N ARG A 110 -1.21 5.35 18.05
CA ARG A 110 -1.99 6.48 18.55
C ARG A 110 -1.30 7.83 18.47
N GLN A 111 0.03 7.86 18.42
CA GLN A 111 0.80 9.11 18.32
C GLN A 111 0.73 9.76 16.92
N LEU A 112 0.10 9.10 15.93
CA LEU A 112 -0.17 9.75 14.65
C LEU A 112 -1.25 10.83 14.84
N PRO A 113 -1.03 12.06 14.33
CA PRO A 113 -1.98 13.15 14.52
C PRO A 113 -3.33 12.80 13.89
N GLY A 114 -4.40 13.07 14.63
CA GLY A 114 -5.77 12.88 14.18
C GLY A 114 -6.41 14.18 13.71
N PRO A 115 -7.18 14.19 12.59
CA PRO A 115 -7.88 15.39 12.11
C PRO A 115 -8.97 15.89 13.07
N GLY A 116 -9.43 15.05 14.01
CA GLY A 116 -10.44 15.42 15.01
C GLY A 116 -9.88 16.20 16.21
N GLU A 117 -8.56 16.17 16.43
CA GLU A 117 -7.91 16.92 17.52
C GLU A 117 -7.49 18.31 17.01
N ASP A 118 -6.69 18.34 15.94
CA ASP A 118 -6.26 19.56 15.26
C ASP A 118 -6.02 19.26 13.78
N ILE A 119 -6.91 19.78 12.92
CA ILE A 119 -6.84 19.57 11.48
C ILE A 119 -5.62 20.25 10.84
N ASP A 120 -5.21 21.41 11.36
CA ASP A 120 -4.09 22.16 10.81
C ASP A 120 -2.77 21.48 11.18
N ALA A 121 -2.63 21.00 12.42
CA ALA A 121 -1.48 20.22 12.83
C ALA A 121 -1.38 18.91 12.04
N CYS A 122 -2.51 18.22 11.82
CA CYS A 122 -2.57 17.02 11.00
C CYS A 122 -2.14 17.31 9.55
N TYR A 123 -2.66 18.37 8.93
CA TYR A 123 -2.28 18.78 7.59
C TYR A 123 -0.79 19.13 7.50
N ARG A 124 -0.27 19.95 8.41
CA ARG A 124 1.15 20.33 8.45
C ARG A 124 2.05 19.11 8.62
N PHE A 125 1.68 18.15 9.46
CA PHE A 125 2.40 16.89 9.61
C PHE A 125 2.45 16.12 8.29
N LEU A 126 1.31 15.92 7.63
CA LEU A 126 1.24 15.19 6.36
C LEU A 126 2.02 15.89 5.25
N ALA A 127 1.92 17.22 5.16
CA ALA A 127 2.66 18.04 4.20
C ALA A 127 4.17 17.92 4.42
N ASN A 128 4.65 18.09 5.65
CA ASN A 128 6.08 17.95 5.99
C ASN A 128 6.61 16.55 5.67
N MET A 129 5.83 15.51 5.95
CA MET A 129 6.19 14.13 5.60
C MET A 129 6.27 13.93 4.09
N SER A 130 5.33 14.52 3.34
CA SER A 130 5.31 14.43 1.88
C SER A 130 6.46 15.19 1.23
N GLU A 131 6.79 16.38 1.72
CA GLU A 131 7.94 17.15 1.23
C GLU A 131 9.27 16.40 1.42
N ARG A 132 9.42 15.66 2.53
CA ARG A 132 10.65 14.92 2.85
C ARG A 132 10.76 13.58 2.13
N LEU A 133 9.66 12.84 2.03
CA LEU A 133 9.66 11.42 1.61
C LEU A 133 8.89 11.17 0.31
N GLY A 134 8.26 12.19 -0.26
CA GLY A 134 7.44 12.11 -1.47
C GLY A 134 6.03 11.63 -1.19
N HIS A 135 5.65 10.49 -1.78
CA HIS A 135 4.26 10.03 -1.71
C HIS A 135 3.86 9.54 -0.31
N VAL A 136 2.79 10.11 0.21
CA VAL A 136 2.21 9.77 1.52
C VAL A 136 0.72 9.46 1.36
N GLN A 137 0.26 8.39 1.99
CA GLN A 137 -1.15 8.05 2.14
C GLN A 137 -1.49 7.97 3.63
N TYR A 138 -2.65 8.49 4.00
CA TYR A 138 -3.08 8.55 5.38
C TYR A 138 -4.52 8.09 5.51
N PHE A 139 -4.80 7.39 6.60
CA PHE A 139 -6.13 7.01 7.02
C PHE A 139 -6.32 7.27 8.50
N HIS A 140 -7.50 7.77 8.84
CA HIS A 140 -7.98 7.88 10.21
C HIS A 140 -9.42 7.36 10.32
N GLY A 141 -9.70 6.65 11.40
CA GLY A 141 -11.02 6.19 11.77
C GLY A 141 -11.29 6.46 13.25
N ASN A 142 -12.40 7.13 13.54
CA ASN A 142 -12.89 7.35 14.89
C ASN A 142 -14.10 6.43 15.13
N PRO A 143 -13.95 5.33 15.88
CA PRO A 143 -15.05 4.38 16.12
C PRO A 143 -16.16 4.95 17.02
N ALA A 144 -15.86 5.94 17.86
CA ALA A 144 -16.85 6.54 18.75
C ALA A 144 -17.87 7.40 17.97
N LEU A 145 -17.41 8.07 16.90
CA LEU A 145 -18.23 8.95 16.06
C LEU A 145 -18.59 8.32 14.69
N GLY A 146 -17.96 7.20 14.33
CA GLY A 146 -18.10 6.59 13.00
C GLY A 146 -17.43 7.38 11.86
N HIS A 147 -16.65 8.42 12.19
CA HIS A 147 -15.97 9.24 11.19
C HIS A 147 -14.74 8.55 10.61
N HIS A 148 -14.48 8.82 9.33
CA HIS A 148 -13.30 8.33 8.63
C HIS A 148 -12.73 9.42 7.74
N ALA A 149 -11.41 9.48 7.64
CA ALA A 149 -10.69 10.40 6.78
C ALA A 149 -9.63 9.66 5.98
N TRP A 150 -9.45 10.09 4.74
CA TRP A 150 -8.41 9.63 3.83
C TRP A 150 -7.72 10.84 3.23
N ALA A 151 -6.39 10.79 3.16
CA ALA A 151 -5.61 11.80 2.47
C ALA A 151 -4.50 11.14 1.66
N LYS A 152 -4.13 11.79 0.55
CA LYS A 152 -3.00 11.43 -0.30
C LYS A 152 -2.26 12.70 -0.67
N LEU A 153 -0.95 12.70 -0.45
CA LEU A 153 -0.05 13.78 -0.81
C LEU A 153 1.05 13.20 -1.72
N ILE A 154 1.48 14.00 -2.69
CA ILE A 154 2.38 13.61 -3.79
C ILE A 154 3.52 14.60 -3.88
#